data_AF-A0A929VB42-F1
#
_entry.id   AF-A0A929VB42-F1
#
_cell.length_a   1.000
_cell.length_b   1.000
_cell.length_c   1.000
_cell.angle_alpha   90.00
_cell.angle_beta   90.00
_cell.angle_gamma   90.00
#
_symmetry.space_group_name_H-M   'P 1'
#
loop_
_entity.id
_entity.type
_entity.pdbx_description
1 polymer ?
#
loop_
_entity_poly.entity_id
_entity_poly.type
_entity_poly.pdbx_seq_one_letter_code
_entity_poly.pdbx_strand_id
1 'polypeptide(L)'
;MLADYISPGDKIELQAVSGGWTLDEKEEHKLYRSTLSDILSEDRIDAMMPMDKKGKLILLPVDGEFNIFLYSKTGQYQCYGKIIDRYRSQNLYILTMDILSGLQRMQRRAYYRFPCAFEMHCRQLNEYEQLVMNSNVFFEPNPSEVLEKAVIVDISGGGI
;
A
#
# COMPACT_ATOMS: atom_id res chain seq x y z
N MET A 1 17.18 -13.88 -8.53
CA MET A 1 17.88 -12.72 -7.95
C MET A 1 16.84 -11.69 -7.52
N LEU A 2 17.10 -10.89 -6.48
CA LEU A 2 16.11 -9.94 -5.95
C LEU A 2 15.62 -8.95 -7.04
N ALA A 3 16.51 -8.59 -7.96
CA ALA A 3 16.24 -7.78 -9.16
C ALA A 3 15.24 -8.39 -10.16
N ASP A 4 14.94 -9.69 -10.09
CA ASP A 4 13.92 -10.32 -10.94
C ASP A 4 12.50 -9.96 -10.49
N TYR A 5 12.34 -9.56 -9.22
CA TYR A 5 11.05 -9.32 -8.59
C TYR A 5 10.77 -7.83 -8.36
N ILE A 6 11.79 -7.04 -8.04
CA ILE A 6 11.65 -5.61 -7.75
C ILE A 6 12.59 -4.79 -8.63
N SER A 7 12.24 -3.53 -8.85
CA SER A 7 13.01 -2.62 -9.69
C SER A 7 13.04 -1.20 -9.11
N PRO A 8 14.13 -0.44 -9.30
CA PRO A 8 14.19 0.97 -8.92
C PRO A 8 12.96 1.75 -9.41
N GLY A 9 12.39 2.58 -8.53
CA GLY A 9 11.13 3.30 -8.75
C GLY A 9 9.89 2.58 -8.24
N ASP A 10 9.99 1.31 -7.83
CA ASP A 10 8.88 0.59 -7.19
C ASP A 10 8.47 1.25 -5.87
N LYS A 11 7.17 1.25 -5.59
CA LYS A 11 6.65 1.83 -4.34
C LYS A 11 6.91 0.86 -3.20
N ILE A 12 7.32 1.40 -2.07
CA ILE A 12 7.50 0.61 -0.85
C ILE A 12 6.72 1.21 0.31
N GLU A 13 6.26 0.35 1.21
CA GLU A 13 5.69 0.76 2.48
C GLU A 13 6.46 0.08 3.61
N LEU A 14 6.88 0.86 4.60
CA LEU A 14 7.61 0.41 5.77
C LEU A 14 6.69 0.47 6.98
N GLN A 15 6.57 -0.64 7.69
CA GLN A 15 5.84 -0.73 8.96
C GLN A 15 6.82 -1.14 10.04
N ALA A 16 6.99 -0.30 11.06
CA ALA A 16 7.88 -0.62 12.17
C ALA A 16 7.40 -1.88 12.90
N VAL A 17 8.31 -2.80 13.19
CA VAL A 17 8.01 -3.96 14.04
C VAL A 17 8.08 -3.48 15.49
N SER A 18 6.99 -3.64 16.23
CA SER A 18 6.83 -3.15 17.60
C SER A 18 7.90 -3.77 18.51
N GLY A 19 8.91 -2.99 18.88
CA GLY A 19 9.99 -3.45 19.75
C GLY A 19 11.20 -2.52 19.84
N GLY A 20 11.02 -1.19 19.93
CA GLY A 20 12.19 -0.34 20.24
C GLY A 20 12.11 1.17 20.06
N TRP A 21 11.00 1.74 19.59
CA TRP A 21 10.90 3.20 19.42
C TRP A 21 9.59 3.73 19.97
N THR A 22 9.66 4.32 21.16
CA THR A 22 8.64 5.18 21.75
C THR A 22 8.54 6.48 20.92
N LEU A 23 7.84 6.42 19.79
CA LEU A 23 6.94 7.50 19.42
C LEU A 23 5.60 7.11 20.03
N ASP A 24 5.10 7.93 20.96
CA ASP A 24 3.76 7.93 21.57
C ASP A 24 2.91 6.66 21.37
N GLU A 25 2.52 6.05 22.49
CA GLU A 25 1.66 4.84 22.65
C GLU A 25 0.29 4.88 21.93
N LYS A 26 0.05 5.82 21.01
CA LYS A 26 -1.16 5.97 20.18
C LYS A 26 -1.00 5.49 18.74
N GLU A 27 0.18 5.03 18.30
CA GLU A 27 0.44 4.77 16.87
C GLU A 27 1.03 3.37 16.58
N GLU A 28 0.34 2.32 17.01
CA GLU A 28 0.77 0.92 16.80
C GLU A 28 0.90 0.48 15.32
N HIS A 29 0.51 1.30 14.34
CA HIS A 29 0.59 0.94 12.92
C HIS A 29 0.96 2.09 11.98
N LYS A 30 2.02 2.84 12.28
CA LYS A 30 2.54 3.84 11.33
C LYS A 30 3.13 3.16 10.09
N LEU A 31 2.43 3.31 8.97
CA LEU A 31 2.87 2.93 7.62
C LEU A 31 3.57 4.13 6.96
N TYR A 32 4.85 3.97 6.69
CA TYR A 32 5.67 4.98 6.02
C TYR A 32 5.79 4.65 4.53
N ARG A 33 5.33 5.56 3.68
CA ARG A 33 5.42 5.41 2.22
C ARG A 33 6.75 5.93 1.71
N SER A 34 7.39 5.13 0.87
CA SER A 34 8.67 5.44 0.24
C SER A 34 8.72 4.83 -1.17
N THR A 35 9.84 5.01 -1.85
CA THR A 35 10.13 4.50 -3.18
C THR A 35 11.51 3.84 -3.15
N LEU A 36 11.64 2.67 -3.79
CA LEU A 36 12.91 2.00 -3.99
C LEU A 36 13.81 2.87 -4.89
N SER A 37 15.02 3.16 -4.42
CA SER A 37 16.00 3.97 -5.13
C SER A 37 16.95 3.08 -5.93
N ASP A 38 17.53 2.06 -5.30
CA ASP A 38 18.49 1.16 -5.94
C ASP A 38 18.53 -0.22 -5.27
N ILE A 39 19.09 -1.21 -5.96
CA ILE A 39 19.32 -2.57 -5.46
C ILE A 39 20.84 -2.77 -5.40
N LEU A 40 21.39 -2.74 -4.19
CA LEU A 40 22.85 -2.79 -3.98
C LEU A 40 23.38 -4.23 -4.05
N SER A 41 22.61 -5.19 -3.55
CA SER A 41 22.93 -6.63 -3.60
C SER A 41 21.66 -7.48 -3.46
N GLU A 42 21.82 -8.81 -3.41
CA GLU A 42 20.70 -9.74 -3.19
C GLU A 42 19.95 -9.50 -1.88
N ASP A 43 20.62 -8.98 -0.85
CA ASP A 43 20.03 -8.77 0.48
C ASP A 43 20.07 -7.29 0.90
N ARG A 44 20.41 -6.37 0.01
CA ARG A 44 20.56 -4.95 0.35
C ARG A 44 19.92 -4.03 -0.68
N ILE A 45 19.09 -3.13 -0.18
CA ILE A 45 18.36 -2.17 -0.99
C ILE A 45 18.50 -0.76 -0.45
N ASP A 46 18.44 0.20 -1.37
CA ASP A 46 18.35 1.61 -1.07
C ASP A 46 16.94 2.11 -1.36
N ALA A 47 16.38 2.88 -0.44
CA ALA A 47 15.07 3.51 -0.58
C ALA A 47 15.11 4.98 -0.19
N MET A 48 14.21 5.77 -0.75
CA MET A 48 14.09 7.17 -0.35
C MET A 48 13.60 7.30 1.09
N MET A 49 14.03 8.33 1.80
CA MET A 49 13.44 8.65 3.10
C MET A 49 11.94 8.96 2.95
N PRO A 50 11.08 8.40 3.81
CA PRO A 50 9.65 8.68 3.77
C PRO A 50 9.36 10.15 4.14
N MET A 51 8.28 10.66 3.57
CA MET A 51 7.75 11.99 3.87
C MET A 51 6.34 11.88 4.47
N ASP A 52 6.04 12.73 5.44
CA ASP A 52 4.68 12.86 5.98
C ASP A 52 3.73 13.49 4.94
N LYS A 53 2.43 13.41 5.16
CA LYS A 53 1.37 14.03 4.33
C LYS A 53 1.56 15.53 4.14
N LYS A 54 2.26 16.20 5.06
CA LYS A 54 2.60 17.63 5.00
C LYS A 54 3.93 17.93 4.28
N GLY A 55 4.56 16.93 3.66
CA GLY A 55 5.83 17.07 2.94
C GLY A 55 7.07 17.16 3.85
N LYS A 56 6.94 16.84 5.14
CA LYS A 56 8.07 16.84 6.08
C LYS A 56 8.81 15.51 6.02
N LEU A 57 10.14 15.57 5.95
CA LEU A 57 11.00 14.38 6.02
C LEU A 57 10.81 13.68 7.37
N ILE A 58 10.57 12.36 7.35
CA ILE A 58 10.47 11.54 8.56
C ILE A 58 11.78 10.77 8.70
N LEU A 59 12.51 11.03 9.79
CA LEU A 59 13.74 10.31 10.11
C LEU A 59 13.44 8.95 10.73
N LEU A 60 13.73 7.88 9.99
CA LEU A 60 13.72 6.53 10.54
C LEU A 60 15.06 6.24 11.24
N PRO A 61 15.03 5.56 12.40
CA PRO A 61 16.23 5.27 13.15
C PRO A 61 17.07 4.20 12.44
N VAL A 62 18.40 4.37 12.49
CA VAL A 62 19.33 3.28 12.20
C VAL A 62 19.10 2.19 13.24
N ASP A 63 19.30 0.95 12.83
CA ASP A 63 18.95 -0.26 13.56
C ASP A 63 17.45 -0.51 13.76
N GLY A 64 16.58 0.33 13.22
CA GLY A 64 15.14 0.08 13.22
C GLY A 64 14.77 -1.11 12.33
N GLU A 65 13.89 -1.96 12.82
CA GLU A 65 13.39 -3.15 12.14
C GLU A 65 11.99 -2.91 11.57
N PHE A 66 11.76 -3.34 10.33
CA PHE A 66 10.57 -3.03 9.57
C PHE A 66 10.07 -4.23 8.77
N ASN A 67 8.74 -4.37 8.74
CA ASN A 67 8.08 -5.08 7.65
C ASN A 67 8.06 -4.17 6.42
N ILE A 68 8.59 -4.68 5.31
CA ILE A 68 8.73 -3.99 4.03
C ILE A 68 7.72 -4.60 3.06
N PHE A 69 6.82 -3.76 2.55
CA PHE A 69 5.86 -4.13 1.51
C PHE A 69 6.31 -3.50 0.19
N LEU A 70 6.52 -4.33 -0.82
CA LEU A 70 7.04 -3.95 -2.14
C LEU A 70 5.94 -4.10 -3.19
N TYR A 71 5.70 -3.03 -3.94
CA TYR A 71 4.70 -2.99 -5.01
C TYR A 71 5.41 -2.83 -6.35
N SER A 72 5.71 -3.96 -6.97
CA SER A 72 6.36 -4.03 -8.27
C SER A 72 5.36 -4.29 -9.39
N LYS A 73 5.83 -4.26 -10.63
CA LYS A 73 5.07 -4.69 -11.81
C LYS A 73 4.79 -6.21 -11.82
N THR A 74 5.66 -7.02 -11.24
CA THR A 74 5.56 -8.49 -11.25
C THR A 74 4.62 -9.00 -10.15
N GLY A 75 4.44 -8.23 -9.09
CA GLY A 75 3.54 -8.57 -8.00
C GLY A 75 3.73 -7.71 -6.75
N GLN A 76 2.95 -8.04 -5.74
CA GLN A 76 3.09 -7.50 -4.39
C GLN A 76 3.91 -8.49 -3.57
N TYR A 77 4.88 -7.97 -2.82
CA TYR A 77 5.77 -8.78 -2.02
C TYR A 77 5.92 -8.20 -0.62
N GLN A 78 6.28 -9.06 0.33
CA GLN A 78 6.58 -8.70 1.70
C GLN A 78 7.92 -9.33 2.09
N CYS A 79 8.75 -8.55 2.78
CA CYS A 79 9.91 -9.06 3.48
C CYS A 79 10.10 -8.29 4.80
N TYR A 80 11.02 -8.79 5.61
CA TYR A 80 11.47 -8.18 6.84
C TYR A 80 12.89 -7.66 6.63
N GLY A 81 13.17 -6.47 7.16
CA GLY A 81 14.49 -5.88 7.02
C GLY A 81 14.81 -4.87 8.12
N LYS A 82 16.07 -4.46 8.14
CA LYS A 82 16.63 -3.55 9.13
C LYS A 82 17.36 -2.40 8.44
N ILE A 83 17.18 -1.19 8.95
CA ILE A 83 17.90 -0.01 8.47
C ILE A 83 19.34 -0.08 8.99
N ILE A 84 20.31 -0.12 8.08
CA ILE A 84 21.73 -0.15 8.45
C ILE A 84 22.40 1.21 8.36
N ASP A 85 21.93 2.08 7.46
CA ASP A 85 22.50 3.40 7.28
C ASP A 85 21.49 4.36 6.64
N ARG A 86 21.82 5.65 6.71
CA ARG A 86 21.12 6.74 6.04
C ARG A 86 22.12 7.76 5.54
N TYR A 87 21.96 8.18 4.30
CA TYR A 87 22.89 9.11 3.67
C TYR A 87 22.16 10.07 2.74
N ARG A 88 22.87 11.08 2.24
CA ARG A 88 22.32 12.04 1.29
C ARG A 88 23.09 11.92 -0.02
N SER A 89 22.36 11.70 -1.12
CA SER A 89 22.91 11.62 -2.47
C SER A 89 22.07 12.47 -3.41
N GLN A 90 22.72 13.32 -4.22
CA GLN A 90 22.06 14.18 -5.21
C GLN A 90 20.84 14.95 -4.64
N ASN A 91 20.96 15.47 -3.42
CA ASN A 91 19.91 16.18 -2.67
C ASN A 91 18.73 15.30 -2.17
N LEU A 92 18.77 13.99 -2.38
CA LEU A 92 17.82 13.02 -1.84
C LEU A 92 18.39 12.39 -0.57
N TYR A 93 17.53 12.20 0.43
CA TYR A 93 17.88 11.41 1.61
C TYR A 93 17.50 9.96 1.35
N ILE A 94 18.45 9.05 1.54
CA ILE A 94 18.35 7.62 1.23
C ILE A 94 18.55 6.81 2.51
N LEU A 95 17.80 5.71 2.61
CA LEU A 95 17.90 4.65 3.59
C LEU A 95 18.52 3.43 2.93
N THR A 96 19.55 2.88 3.55
CA THR A 96 20.05 1.55 3.19
C THR A 96 19.47 0.54 4.17
N MET A 97 18.87 -0.52 3.61
CA MET A 97 18.22 -1.58 4.37
C MET A 97 18.79 -2.94 4.00
N ASP A 98 19.08 -3.74 5.00
CA ASP A 98 19.37 -5.16 4.84
C ASP A 98 18.06 -5.95 4.96
N ILE A 99 17.81 -6.81 3.98
CA ILE A 99 16.70 -7.75 3.94
C ILE A 99 17.10 -8.98 4.76
N LEU A 100 16.36 -9.22 5.83
CA LEU A 100 16.63 -10.29 6.79
C LEU A 100 15.81 -11.56 6.52
N SER A 101 14.76 -11.45 5.71
CA SER A 101 13.92 -12.58 5.31
C SER A 101 13.78 -12.68 3.80
N GLY A 102 13.59 -13.89 3.27
CA GLY A 102 13.25 -14.08 1.86
C GLY A 102 11.96 -13.35 1.44
N LEU A 103 11.92 -12.88 0.19
CA LEU A 103 10.79 -12.17 -0.39
C LEU A 103 9.56 -13.10 -0.51
N GLN A 104 8.47 -12.77 0.18
CA GLN A 104 7.22 -13.51 0.13
C GLN A 104 6.22 -12.84 -0.79
N ARG A 105 5.65 -13.57 -1.76
CA ARG A 105 4.60 -13.03 -2.63
C ARG A 105 3.30 -12.88 -1.85
N MET A 106 2.76 -11.67 -1.82
CA MET A 106 1.46 -11.39 -1.23
C MET A 106 0.36 -11.51 -2.27
N GLN A 107 -0.59 -12.42 -2.03
CA GLN A 107 -1.84 -12.47 -2.78
C GLN A 107 -2.99 -12.01 -1.88
N ARG A 108 -3.35 -10.72 -1.96
CA ARG A 108 -4.44 -10.14 -1.16
C ARG A 108 -5.84 -10.41 -1.72
N ARG A 109 -5.95 -10.86 -2.98
CA ARG A 109 -7.24 -11.09 -3.65
C ARG A 109 -7.62 -12.56 -3.56
N ALA A 110 -8.78 -12.85 -2.97
CA ALA A 110 -9.38 -14.17 -2.98
C ALA A 110 -10.01 -14.53 -4.35
N TYR A 111 -10.38 -13.52 -5.14
CA TYR A 111 -11.05 -13.69 -6.43
C TYR A 111 -10.27 -13.07 -7.58
N TYR A 112 -10.27 -13.76 -8.72
CA TYR A 112 -9.80 -13.21 -9.98
C TYR A 112 -10.72 -12.07 -10.43
N ARG A 113 -10.13 -11.00 -10.94
CA ARG A 113 -10.83 -9.86 -11.55
C ARG A 113 -10.76 -10.02 -13.07
N PHE A 114 -11.90 -10.30 -13.67
CA PHE A 114 -12.04 -10.36 -15.11
C PHE A 114 -12.08 -8.92 -15.66
N PRO A 115 -11.09 -8.52 -16.48
CA PRO A 115 -11.08 -7.19 -17.08
C PRO A 115 -12.19 -7.08 -18.13
N CYS A 116 -13.04 -6.06 -18.02
CA CYS A 116 -14.17 -5.82 -18.91
C CYS A 116 -14.46 -4.32 -19.03
N ALA A 117 -15.36 -3.95 -19.94
CA ALA A 117 -15.84 -2.57 -20.09
C ALA A 117 -17.35 -2.59 -20.32
N PHE A 118 -18.13 -2.42 -19.25
CA PHE A 118 -19.58 -2.36 -19.31
C PHE A 118 -20.08 -1.00 -18.86
N GLU A 119 -21.03 -0.41 -19.60
CA GLU A 119 -21.70 0.81 -19.17
C GLU A 119 -22.61 0.52 -17.98
N MET A 120 -22.58 1.40 -16.99
CA MET A 120 -23.37 1.32 -15.77
C MET A 120 -23.97 2.69 -15.45
N HIS A 121 -25.12 2.67 -14.77
CA HIS A 121 -25.68 3.86 -14.14
C HIS A 121 -25.72 3.61 -12.64
N CYS A 122 -25.11 4.47 -11.85
CA CYS A 122 -25.01 4.32 -10.39
C CYS A 122 -25.23 5.64 -9.66
N ARG A 123 -25.64 5.57 -8.39
CA ARG A 123 -25.65 6.72 -7.49
C ARG A 123 -25.21 6.30 -6.10
N GLN A 124 -24.70 7.26 -5.34
CA GLN A 124 -24.45 7.06 -3.92
C GLN A 124 -25.77 7.17 -3.13
N LEU A 125 -26.04 6.21 -2.24
CA LEU A 125 -27.19 6.28 -1.34
C LEU A 125 -26.91 7.26 -0.20
N ASN A 126 -27.93 8.02 0.21
CA ASN A 126 -27.82 8.88 1.39
C ASN A 126 -27.85 8.07 2.70
N GLU A 127 -27.50 8.69 3.83
CA GLU A 127 -27.39 8.00 5.13
C GLU A 127 -28.71 7.33 5.56
N TYR A 128 -29.85 7.97 5.28
CA TYR A 128 -31.16 7.42 5.58
C TYR A 128 -31.45 6.17 4.74
N GLU A 129 -31.23 6.24 3.43
CA GLU A 129 -31.42 5.11 2.51
C GLU A 129 -30.52 3.92 2.88
N GLN A 130 -29.27 4.17 3.27
CA GLN A 130 -28.37 3.12 3.75
C GLN A 130 -28.92 2.43 5.01
N LEU A 131 -29.46 3.21 5.97
CA LEU A 131 -30.03 2.67 7.20
C LEU A 131 -31.30 1.86 6.94
N VAL A 132 -32.14 2.32 6.01
CA VAL A 132 -33.36 1.60 5.61
C VAL A 132 -32.99 0.32 4.85
N MET A 133 -32.02 0.36 3.95
CA MET A 133 -31.57 -0.82 3.21
C MET A 133 -30.98 -1.90 4.14
N ASN A 134 -30.26 -1.50 5.19
CA ASN A 134 -29.72 -2.43 6.19
C ASN A 134 -30.79 -3.09 7.06
N SER A 135 -31.94 -2.44 7.25
CA SER A 135 -33.05 -2.95 8.08
C SER A 135 -34.14 -3.63 7.25
N ASN A 136 -34.26 -3.30 5.96
CA ASN A 136 -35.23 -3.84 5.03
C ASN A 136 -34.58 -4.24 3.70
N VAL A 137 -34.48 -5.55 3.47
CA VAL A 137 -33.89 -6.14 2.25
C VAL A 137 -34.72 -5.84 0.99
N PHE A 138 -35.99 -5.43 1.15
CA PHE A 138 -36.89 -5.06 0.05
C PHE A 138 -37.00 -3.54 -0.14
N PHE A 139 -36.07 -2.76 0.41
CA PHE A 139 -36.05 -1.32 0.14
C PHE A 139 -35.79 -1.06 -1.34
N GLU A 140 -36.76 -0.43 -2.01
CA GLU A 140 -36.61 0.06 -3.37
C GLU A 140 -36.14 1.53 -3.32
N PRO A 141 -34.94 1.84 -3.83
CA PRO A 141 -34.47 3.21 -3.91
C PRO A 141 -35.40 4.04 -4.81
N ASN A 142 -35.56 5.32 -4.50
CA ASN A 142 -36.42 6.20 -5.31
C ASN A 142 -35.94 6.21 -6.79
N PRO A 143 -36.79 5.79 -7.75
CA PRO A 143 -36.42 5.71 -9.16
C PRO A 143 -36.30 7.09 -9.83
N SER A 144 -36.76 8.15 -9.17
CA SER A 144 -36.69 9.52 -9.69
C SER A 144 -35.32 10.18 -9.46
N GLU A 145 -34.47 9.58 -8.61
CA GLU A 145 -33.12 10.06 -8.36
C GLU A 145 -32.22 9.83 -9.58
N VAL A 146 -31.45 10.84 -9.95
CA VAL A 146 -30.59 10.78 -11.13
C VAL A 146 -29.43 9.83 -10.88
N LEU A 147 -29.26 8.87 -11.79
CA LEU A 147 -28.10 8.00 -11.81
C LEU A 147 -26.98 8.62 -12.63
N GLU A 148 -25.76 8.55 -12.11
CA GLU A 148 -24.55 8.97 -12.80
C GLU A 148 -24.07 7.85 -13.73
N LYS A 149 -23.58 8.25 -14.91
CA LYS A 149 -22.97 7.31 -15.86
C LYS A 149 -21.59 6.88 -15.37
N ALA A 150 -21.34 5.58 -15.41
CA ALA A 150 -20.08 4.97 -15.03
C ALA A 150 -19.71 3.82 -15.99
N VAL A 151 -18.47 3.35 -15.89
CA VAL A 151 -17.99 2.18 -16.64
C VAL A 151 -17.37 1.20 -15.66
N ILE A 152 -17.83 -0.04 -15.69
CA ILE A 152 -17.24 -1.15 -14.95
C ILE A 152 -15.95 -1.57 -15.66
N VAL A 153 -14.83 -1.49 -14.95
CA VAL A 153 -13.48 -1.77 -15.50
C VAL A 153 -12.99 -3.19 -15.21
N ASP A 154 -13.50 -3.81 -14.16
CA ASP A 154 -13.28 -5.23 -13.84
C ASP A 154 -14.42 -5.79 -12.99
N ILE A 155 -14.60 -7.12 -13.00
CA ILE A 155 -15.59 -7.82 -12.18
C ILE A 155 -14.93 -9.03 -11.52
N SER A 156 -15.26 -9.31 -10.27
CA SER A 156 -14.79 -10.48 -9.51
C SER A 156 -15.90 -11.10 -8.66
N GLY A 157 -15.64 -12.28 -8.11
CA GLY A 157 -16.57 -12.93 -7.16
C GLY A 157 -16.83 -12.14 -5.87
N GLY A 158 -16.02 -11.11 -5.59
CA GLY A 158 -16.21 -10.21 -4.44
C GLY A 158 -16.83 -8.86 -4.79
N GLY A 159 -17.14 -8.59 -6.08
CA GLY A 159 -17.68 -7.32 -6.53
C GLY A 159 -17.01 -6.77 -7.79
N ILE A 160 -17.39 -5.53 -8.12
CA ILE A 160 -16.97 -4.74 -9.28
C ILE A 160 -16.08 -3.55 -8.86
#